data_AF-A0A534AJG9-F1
#
_entry.id   AF-A0A534AJG9-F1
#
_cell.length_a   1.000
_cell.length_b   1.000
_cell.length_c   1.000
_cell.angle_alpha   90.00
_cell.angle_beta   90.00
_cell.angle_gamma   90.00
#
_symmetry.space_group_name_H-M   'P 1'
#
loop_
_entity.id
_entity.type
_entity.pdbx_description
1 polymer ?
#
loop_
_entity_poly.entity_id
_entity_poly.type
_entity_poly.pdbx_seq_one_letter_code
_entity_poly.pdbx_strand_id
1 'polypeptide(L)' 'MLAALQEELDAIAADESVRVLVLAAEGKAFCAGHDLKEMRARPSLGYYRELFAQCTRMMLGLVRL' A
#
# COMPACT_ATOMS: atom_id res chain seq x y z
N MET A 1 1.53 7.47 0.12
CA MET A 1 2.25 6.19 0.25
C MET A 1 1.54 5.04 -0.46
N LEU A 2 0.30 4.65 -0.08
CA LEU A 2 -0.39 3.50 -0.69
C LEU A 2 -0.51 3.57 -2.22
N ALA A 3 -0.79 4.75 -2.78
CA ALA A 3 -0.87 4.95 -4.23
C ALA A 3 0.47 4.65 -4.93
N ALA A 4 1.57 5.22 -4.43
CA ALA A 4 2.90 4.98 -4.99
C ALA A 4 3.29 3.49 -4.92
N LEU A 5 3.00 2.81 -3.82
CA LEU A 5 3.28 1.36 -3.73
C LEU A 5 2.41 0.55 -4.70
N GLN A 6 1.15 0.92 -4.92
CA GLN A 6 0.32 0.28 -5.95
C GLN A 6 0.89 0.49 -7.35
N GLU A 7 1.35 1.69 -7.69
CA GLU A 7 1.94 2.00 -9.01
C GLU A 7 3.19 1.14 -9.28
N GLU A 8 4.07 0.99 -8.29
CA GLU A 8 5.25 0.12 -8.42
C GLU A 8 4.87 -1.36 -8.56
N LEU A 9 3.86 -1.82 -7.82
CA LEU A 9 3.37 -3.20 -7.94
C LEU A 9 2.75 -3.46 -9.32
N ASP A 10 2.01 -2.50 -9.87
CA ASP A 10 1.43 -2.61 -11.21
C ASP A 10 2.52 -2.66 -12.28
N ALA A 11 3.60 -1.89 -12.12
CA ALA A 11 4.76 -1.94 -13.01
C ALA A 11 5.49 -3.29 -12.93
N ILE A 12 5.71 -3.82 -11.72
CA ILE A 12 6.33 -5.14 -11.52
C ILE A 12 5.46 -6.26 -12.11
N ALA A 13 4.15 -6.20 -11.93
CA ALA A 13 3.22 -7.20 -12.47
C ALA A 13 3.27 -7.29 -14.01
N ALA A 14 3.61 -6.19 -14.69
CA ALA A 14 3.73 -6.14 -16.14
C ALA A 14 5.10 -6.62 -16.66
N ASP A 15 6.10 -6.78 -15.78
CA ASP A 15 7.45 -7.19 -16.16
C ASP A 15 7.64 -8.70 -15.99
N GLU A 16 7.46 -9.44 -17.10
CA GLU A 16 7.66 -10.89 -17.16
C GLU A 16 9.10 -11.35 -16.92
N SER A 17 10.07 -10.45 -16.72
CA SER A 17 11.45 -10.81 -16.33
C SER A 17 11.64 -10.94 -14.82
N VAL A 18 10.77 -10.31 -14.02
CA VAL A 18 10.84 -10.34 -12.56
C VAL A 18 10.45 -11.72 -12.02
N ARG A 19 11.22 -12.23 -11.06
CA ARG A 19 10.98 -13.55 -10.45
C ARG A 19 10.76 -13.50 -8.96
N VAL A 20 11.29 -12.47 -8.31
CA VAL A 20 11.24 -12.29 -6.86
C VAL A 20 11.16 -10.80 -6.58
N LEU A 21 10.23 -10.41 -5.71
CA LEU A 21 10.13 -9.07 -5.14
C LEU A 21 10.55 -9.14 -3.66
N VAL A 22 11.44 -8.24 -3.24
CA VAL A 22 11.78 -8.04 -1.84
C VAL A 22 11.23 -6.68 -1.39
N LEU A 23 10.31 -6.69 -0.44
CA LEU A 23 9.83 -5.48 0.21
C LEU A 23 10.76 -5.13 1.38
N ALA A 24 11.36 -3.95 1.32
CA ALA A 24 12.22 -3.39 2.35
C ALA A 24 11.72 -2.02 2.80
N ALA A 25 12.22 -1.55 3.93
CA ALA A 25 11.92 -0.24 4.49
C ALA A 25 13.20 0.44 4.97
N GLU A 26 13.20 1.77 4.99
CA GLU A 26 14.31 2.57 5.49
C GLU A 26 14.08 2.97 6.95
N GLY A 27 15.12 2.82 7.78
CA GLY A 27 15.12 3.27 9.18
C GLY A 27 14.85 2.15 10.21
N LYS A 28 14.54 2.57 11.44
CA LYS A 28 14.44 1.66 12.60
C LYS A 28 13.14 0.84 12.66
N ALA A 29 12.13 1.23 11.90
CA ALA A 29 10.82 0.58 11.88
C ALA A 29 10.37 0.39 10.43
N PHE A 30 9.77 -0.77 10.13
CA PHE A 30 9.35 -1.10 8.77
C PHE A 30 8.15 -0.26 8.31
N CYS A 31 7.06 -0.28 9.10
CA CYS A 31 5.85 0.50 8.85
C CYS A 31 5.09 0.68 10.17
N ALA A 32 4.63 1.90 10.44
CA ALA A 32 3.81 2.21 11.61
C ALA A 32 2.30 2.01 11.37
N GLY A 33 1.91 1.62 10.16
CA GLY A 33 0.51 1.57 9.71
C GLY A 33 0.02 2.91 9.16
N HIS A 34 -1.30 3.10 9.14
CA HIS A 34 -1.92 4.35 8.70
C HIS A 34 -1.59 5.52 9.64
N ASP A 35 -1.45 6.72 9.09
CA ASP A 35 -1.28 7.92 9.91
C ASP A 35 -2.59 8.27 10.65
N LEU A 36 -2.61 8.00 11.95
CA LEU A 36 -3.75 8.27 12.80
C LEU A 36 -4.07 9.76 12.92
N LYS A 37 -3.11 10.67 12.69
CA LYS A 37 -3.37 12.12 12.67
C LYS A 37 -4.24 12.49 11.48
N GLU A 38 -3.94 11.95 10.29
CA GLU A 38 -4.77 12.14 9.08
C GLU A 38 -6.17 11.55 9.27
N MET A 39 -6.25 10.35 9.84
CA MET A 39 -7.53 9.69 10.11
C MET A 39 -8.41 10.50 11.08
N ARG A 40 -7.80 11.03 12.15
CA ARG A 40 -8.51 11.88 13.14
C ARG A 40 -8.89 13.25 12.59
N ALA A 41 -8.14 13.77 11.62
CA ALA A 41 -8.47 15.03 10.97
C ALA A 41 -9.71 14.92 10.06
N ARG A 42 -10.05 13.70 9.60
CA ARG A 42 -11.20 13.42 8.72
C ARG A 42 -12.04 12.24 9.23
N PRO A 43 -12.71 12.36 10.39
CA PRO A 43 -13.36 11.23 11.03
C PRO A 43 -14.73 10.91 10.38
N SER A 44 -14.70 10.35 9.18
CA SER A 44 -15.90 9.95 8.44
C SER A 44 -15.82 8.50 7.96
N LEU A 45 -16.97 7.83 7.96
CA LEU A 45 -17.07 6.45 7.47
C LEU A 45 -16.64 6.33 5.99
N GLY A 46 -16.99 7.33 5.17
CA GLY A 46 -16.61 7.37 3.76
C GLY A 46 -15.09 7.39 3.56
N TYR A 47 -14.39 8.27 4.30
CA TYR A 47 -12.94 8.35 4.27
C TYR A 47 -12.28 7.03 4.73
N TYR A 48 -12.76 6.45 5.83
CA TYR A 48 -12.20 5.18 6.30
C TYR A 48 -12.40 4.04 5.29
N ARG A 49 -13.59 3.94 4.69
CA ARG A 49 -13.87 2.94 3.65
C ARG A 49 -12.94 3.10 2.46
N GLU A 50 -12.72 4.33 2.00
CA GLU A 50 -11.82 4.62 0.89
C GLU A 50 -10.37 4.25 1.22
N LEU A 51 -9.87 4.67 2.38
CA LEU A 51 -8.52 4.38 2.86
C LEU A 51 -8.27 2.87 2.96
N PHE A 52 -9.17 2.13 3.61
CA PHE A 52 -9.03 0.68 3.76
C PHE A 52 -9.24 -0.06 2.44
N ALA A 53 -10.14 0.39 1.56
CA ALA A 53 -10.29 -0.19 0.23
C ALA A 53 -9.01 -0.02 -0.60
N GLN A 54 -8.34 1.14 -0.51
CA GLN A 54 -7.05 1.35 -1.16
C GLN A 54 -5.97 0.42 -0.61
N CYS A 55 -5.88 0.29 0.73
CA CYS A 55 -4.94 -0.62 1.38
C CYS A 55 -5.17 -2.08 0.93
N THR A 56 -6.42 -2.54 0.93
CA THR A 56 -6.78 -3.90 0.49
C THR A 56 -6.45 -4.15 -0.97
N ARG A 57 -6.69 -3.19 -1.87
CA ARG A 57 -6.33 -3.33 -3.29
C ARG A 57 -4.82 -3.57 -3.47
N MET A 58 -4.00 -2.77 -2.79
CA MET A 58 -2.55 -2.91 -2.80
C MET A 58 -2.08 -4.26 -2.24
N MET A 59 -2.67 -4.71 -1.12
CA MET A 59 -2.36 -6.02 -0.56
C MET A 59 -2.74 -7.17 -1.49
N LEU A 60 -3.87 -7.07 -2.21
CA LEU A 60 -4.25 -8.05 -3.23
C LEU A 60 -3.33 -8.00 -4.46
N GLY A 61 -2.77 -6.83 -4.79
CA GLY A 61 -1.72 -6.70 -5.80
C GLY A 61 -0.54 -7.58 -5.46
N LEU A 62 -0.01 -7.48 -4.24
CA LEU A 62 1.10 -8.33 -3.76
C LEU A 62 0.82 -9.83 -3.88
N VAL A 63 -0.41 -10.27 -3.60
CA VAL A 63 -0.78 -11.69 -3.66
C VAL A 63 -0.95 -12.20 -5.10
N ARG A 64 -1.17 -11.30 -6.06
CA ARG A 64 -1.42 -11.65 -7.47
C ARG A 64 -0.18 -11.58 -8.35
N LEU A 65 0.93 -11.03 -7.83
CA LEU A 65 2.23 -11.04 -8.50
C LEU A 65 2.74 -12.46 -8.76
#